data_AF-A0A133KC20-F1
#
_entry.id   AF-A0A133KC20-F1
#
_cell.length_a   1.000
_cell.length_b   1.000
_cell.length_c   1.000
_cell.angle_alpha   90.00
_cell.angle_beta   90.00
_cell.angle_gamma   90.00
#
_symmetry.space_group_name_H-M   'P 1'
#
loop_
_entity.id
_entity.type
_entity.pdbx_description
1 polymer ?
#
loop_
_entity_poly.entity_id
_entity_poly.type
_entity_poly.pdbx_seq_one_letter_code
_entity_poly.pdbx_strand_id
1 'polypeptide(L)'
;ENNLEDKNVDVEKVVATQMMIEALKSALSKLNRDEREIIERLYFNDETLRAVAKTQNISHPTLIKRRDKILEKLKKFIEEL
;
A
#
# COMPACT_ATOMS: atom_id res chain seq x y z
N GLU A 1 -12.44 24.91 30.44
CA GLU A 1 -11.20 24.33 29.90
C GLU A 1 -10.89 25.02 28.58
N ASN A 2 -9.70 25.60 28.43
CA ASN A 2 -9.30 26.27 27.21
C ASN A 2 -8.97 25.22 26.15
N ASN A 3 -9.95 24.90 25.29
CA ASN A 3 -9.70 24.16 24.07
C ASN A 3 -9.01 25.14 23.10
N LEU A 4 -7.67 25.17 23.17
CA LEU A 4 -6.84 25.88 22.20
C LEU A 4 -7.01 25.14 20.87
N GLU A 5 -8.01 25.52 20.08
CA GLU A 5 -8.16 25.05 18.71
C GLU A 5 -6.87 25.40 17.95
N ASP A 6 -6.15 24.35 17.54
CA ASP A 6 -4.96 24.48 16.73
C ASP A 6 -5.37 24.92 15.32
N LYS A 7 -5.31 26.24 15.09
CA LYS A 7 -5.68 26.89 13.82
C LYS A 7 -4.78 26.51 12.64
N ASN A 8 -3.84 25.60 12.84
CA ASN A 8 -2.88 25.16 11.82
C ASN A 8 -3.20 23.78 11.23
N VAL A 9 -4.30 23.13 11.67
CA VAL A 9 -4.78 21.89 11.05
C VAL A 9 -5.59 22.25 9.81
N ASP A 10 -4.98 22.05 8.65
CA ASP A 10 -5.65 22.14 7.36
C ASP A 10 -6.62 20.96 7.20
N VAL A 11 -7.89 21.20 7.58
CA VAL A 11 -8.96 20.19 7.59
C VAL A 11 -9.14 19.56 6.20
N GLU A 12 -8.97 20.33 5.12
CA GLU A 12 -9.08 19.83 3.75
C GLU A 12 -8.00 18.79 3.46
N LYS A 13 -6.76 19.05 3.88
CA LYS A 13 -5.66 18.08 3.75
C LYS A 13 -5.89 16.81 4.57
N VAL A 14 -6.44 16.94 5.78
CA VAL A 14 -6.77 15.79 6.63
C VAL A 14 -7.83 14.91 5.97
N VAL A 15 -8.90 15.51 5.47
CA VAL A 15 -9.98 14.78 4.77
C VAL A 15 -9.46 14.12 3.50
N ALA A 16 -8.68 14.84 2.69
CA ALA A 16 -8.08 14.28 1.47
C ALA A 16 -7.17 13.08 1.78
N THR A 17 -6.35 13.18 2.83
CA THR A 17 -5.46 12.09 3.26
C THR A 17 -6.27 10.87 3.73
N GLN A 18 -7.33 11.09 4.50
CA GLN A 18 -8.21 10.03 4.97
C GLN A 18 -8.88 9.29 3.79
N MET A 19 -9.38 10.04 2.80
CA MET A 19 -9.95 9.46 1.58
C MET A 19 -8.93 8.62 0.80
N MET A 20 -7.68 9.09 0.68
CA MET A 20 -6.61 8.32 0.02
C MET A 20 -6.29 7.02 0.78
N ILE A 21 -6.25 7.07 2.12
CA ILE A 21 -6.02 5.89 2.96
C ILE A 21 -7.15 4.88 2.78
N GLU A 22 -8.41 5.32 2.74
CA GLU A 22 -9.57 4.46 2.54
C GLU A 22 -9.58 3.81 1.16
N ALA A 23 -9.28 4.58 0.11
CA ALA A 23 -9.13 4.07 -1.24
C ALA A 23 -8.04 2.99 -1.33
N LEU A 24 -6.87 3.23 -0.71
CA LEU A 24 -5.79 2.26 -0.67
C LEU A 24 -6.18 0.99 0.10
N LYS A 25 -6.83 1.13 1.27
CA LYS A 25 -7.34 -0.02 2.04
C LYS A 25 -8.34 -0.85 1.24
N SER A 26 -9.24 -0.19 0.52
CA SER A 26 -10.19 -0.85 -0.38
C SER A 26 -9.46 -1.62 -1.49
N ALA A 27 -8.49 -0.99 -2.16
CA ALA A 27 -7.68 -1.62 -3.19
C ALA A 27 -6.88 -2.84 -2.68
N LEU A 28 -6.25 -2.72 -1.50
CA LEU A 28 -5.51 -3.81 -0.85
C LEU A 28 -6.41 -4.99 -0.47
N SER A 29 -7.69 -4.75 -0.16
CA SER A 29 -8.64 -5.83 0.16
C SER A 29 -9.03 -6.68 -1.05
N LYS A 30 -8.86 -6.14 -2.27
CA LYS A 30 -9.12 -6.84 -3.55
C LYS A 30 -7.94 -7.70 -4.02
N LEU A 31 -6.75 -7.55 -3.42
CA LEU A 31 -5.61 -8.41 -3.74
C LEU A 31 -5.84 -9.82 -3.22
N ASN A 32 -5.32 -10.83 -3.94
CA ASN A 32 -5.28 -12.17 -3.39
C ASN A 32 -4.21 -12.30 -2.29
N ARG A 33 -4.23 -13.41 -1.56
CA ARG A 33 -3.32 -13.64 -0.42
C ARG A 33 -1.84 -13.50 -0.79
N ASP A 34 -1.42 -14.11 -1.89
CA ASP A 34 -0.01 -14.15 -2.29
C ASP A 34 0.45 -12.75 -2.77
N GLU A 35 -0.41 -12.03 -3.47
CA GLU A 35 -0.16 -10.64 -3.88
C GLU A 35 -0.04 -9.70 -2.68
N ARG A 36 -0.94 -9.88 -1.70
CA ARG A 36 -0.95 -9.10 -0.47
C ARG A 36 0.28 -9.35 0.38
N GLU A 37 0.72 -10.61 0.50
CA GLU A 37 1.95 -10.95 1.23
C GLU A 37 3.17 -10.25 0.64
N ILE A 38 3.30 -10.20 -0.70
CA ILE A 38 4.42 -9.50 -1.36
C ILE A 38 4.41 -8.01 -1.01
N ILE A 39 3.24 -7.36 -1.04
CA ILE A 39 3.12 -5.93 -0.72
C ILE A 39 3.40 -5.65 0.76
N GLU A 40 2.82 -6.44 1.66
CA GLU A 40 3.04 -6.33 3.10
C GLU A 40 4.53 -6.45 3.44
N ARG A 41 5.20 -7.48 2.93
CA ARG A 41 6.61 -7.70 3.22
C ARG A 41 7.51 -6.59 2.68
N LEU A 42 7.26 -6.12 1.45
CA LEU A 42 8.11 -5.12 0.81
C LEU A 42 7.90 -3.69 1.31
N TYR A 43 6.68 -3.31 1.69
CA TYR A 43 6.34 -1.91 1.98
C TYR A 43 5.88 -1.64 3.42
N PHE A 44 5.45 -2.66 4.16
CA PHE A 44 5.01 -2.50 5.55
C PHE A 44 6.02 -3.11 6.53
N ASN A 45 6.73 -4.17 6.12
CA ASN A 45 7.76 -4.81 6.94
C ASN A 45 9.19 -4.44 6.53
N ASP A 46 9.36 -3.54 5.54
CA ASP A 46 10.66 -3.09 5.02
C ASP A 46 11.62 -4.23 4.62
N GLU A 47 11.09 -5.38 4.20
CA GLU A 47 11.92 -6.49 3.74
C GLU A 47 12.51 -6.21 2.37
N THR A 48 13.77 -6.59 2.17
CA THR A 48 14.41 -6.46 0.86
C THR A 48 13.80 -7.46 -0.14
N LEU A 49 13.77 -7.07 -1.43
CA LEU A 49 13.40 -7.97 -2.53
C LEU A 49 14.17 -9.30 -2.50
N ARG A 50 15.44 -9.30 -2.08
CA ARG A 50 16.26 -10.51 -1.96
C ARG A 50 15.74 -11.45 -0.87
N ALA A 51 15.37 -10.91 0.30
CA ALA A 51 14.82 -11.68 1.40
C ALA A 51 13.48 -12.30 1.02
N VAL A 52 12.56 -11.50 0.46
CA VAL A 52 11.24 -11.97 0.02
C VAL A 52 11.36 -13.05 -1.06
N ALA A 53 12.23 -12.84 -2.06
CA ALA A 53 12.44 -13.80 -3.14
C ALA A 53 12.97 -15.15 -2.61
N LYS A 54 13.89 -15.10 -1.63
CA LYS A 54 14.43 -16.29 -0.97
C LYS A 54 13.33 -17.04 -0.20
N THR A 55 12.53 -16.35 0.61
CA THR A 55 11.44 -17.00 1.36
C THR A 55 10.36 -17.59 0.47
N GLN A 56 10.03 -16.91 -0.63
CA GLN A 56 9.04 -17.36 -1.63
C GLN A 56 9.60 -18.41 -2.60
N ASN A 57 10.89 -18.76 -2.49
CA ASN A 57 11.59 -19.69 -3.38
C ASN A 57 11.44 -19.34 -4.88
N ILE A 58 11.55 -18.05 -5.20
CA ILE A 58 11.50 -17.55 -6.58
C ILE A 58 12.74 -16.71 -6.90
N SER A 59 13.01 -16.53 -8.20
CA SER A 59 14.09 -15.64 -8.62
C SER A 59 13.78 -14.17 -8.30
N HIS A 60 14.81 -13.37 -8.01
CA HIS A 60 14.66 -11.94 -7.78
C HIS A 60 13.99 -11.20 -8.95
N PRO A 61 14.33 -11.47 -10.24
CA PRO A 61 13.58 -10.91 -11.38
C PRO A 61 12.11 -11.33 -11.42
N THR A 62 11.78 -12.57 -11.04
CA THR A 62 10.39 -13.03 -10.98
C THR A 62 9.60 -12.25 -9.93
N LEU A 63 10.19 -12.00 -8.75
CA LEU A 63 9.56 -11.20 -7.71
C LEU A 63 9.31 -9.77 -8.16
N ILE A 64 10.29 -9.11 -8.81
CA ILE A 64 10.13 -7.75 -9.35
C ILE A 64 8.93 -7.70 -10.30
N LYS A 65 8.85 -8.61 -11.28
CA LYS A 65 7.73 -8.66 -12.23
C LYS A 65 6.38 -8.87 -11.54
N ARG A 66 6.33 -9.68 -10.46
CA ARG A 66 5.11 -9.87 -9.67
C ARG A 66 4.72 -8.60 -8.93
N ARG A 67 5.66 -7.99 -8.20
CA ARG A 67 5.46 -6.71 -7.52
C ARG A 67 4.91 -5.65 -8.46
N ASP A 68 5.52 -5.46 -9.62
CA ASP A 68 5.10 -4.43 -10.58
C ASP A 68 3.68 -4.67 -11.08
N LYS A 69 3.31 -5.92 -11.38
CA LYS A 69 1.92 -6.27 -11.73
C LYS A 69 0.94 -5.99 -10.60
N ILE A 70 1.33 -6.19 -9.34
CA ILE A 70 0.48 -5.90 -8.18
C ILE A 70 0.29 -4.39 -8.02
N LEU A 71 1.35 -3.60 -8.20
CA LEU A 71 1.26 -2.13 -8.17
C LEU A 71 0.35 -1.60 -9.29
N GLU A 72 0.45 -2.14 -10.50
CA GLU A 72 -0.46 -1.79 -11.60
C GLU A 72 -1.92 -2.15 -11.29
N LYS A 73 -2.17 -3.28 -10.61
CA LYS A 73 -3.53 -3.63 -10.14
C LYS A 73 -4.04 -2.64 -9.09
N LEU A 74 -3.22 -2.31 -8.10
CA LEU A 74 -3.57 -1.35 -7.06
C LEU A 74 -3.89 0.02 -7.66
N LYS A 75 -3.09 0.48 -8.62
CA LYS A 75 -3.35 1.71 -9.37
C LYS A 75 -4.72 1.68 -10.04
N LYS A 76 -5.03 0.63 -10.81
CA LYS A 76 -6.34 0.48 -11.46
C LYS A 76 -7.49 0.48 -10.47
N PHE A 77 -7.36 -0.26 -9.37
CA PHE A 77 -8.40 -0.30 -8.33
C PHE A 77 -8.65 1.06 -7.68
N ILE A 78 -7.65 1.93 -7.61
CA ILE A 78 -7.78 3.28 -7.06
C ILE A 78 -8.36 4.24 -8.11
N GLU A 79 -7.98 4.09 -9.38
CA GLU A 79 -8.52 4.90 -10.49
C GLU A 79 -9.98 4.56 -10.82
N GLU A 80 -10.43 3.35 -10.48
CA GLU A 80 -11.81 2.86 -10.65
C GLU A 80 -12.72 3.14 -9.43
N LEU A 81 -12.22 3.77 -8.36
CA LEU A 81 -13.01 4.21 -7.21
C LEU A 81 -13.69 5.56 -7.47
#